data_AF-A0A2G2X602-F1
#
_entry.id   AF-A0A2G2X602-F1
#
_cell.length_a   1.000
_cell.length_b   1.000
_cell.length_c   1.000
_cell.angle_alpha   90.00
_cell.angle_beta   90.00
_cell.angle_gamma   90.00
#
_symmetry.space_group_name_H-M   'P 1'
#
loop_
_entity.id
_entity.type
_entity.pdbx_description
1 polymer ?
#
loop_
_entity_poly.entity_id
_entity_poly.type
_entity_poly.pdbx_seq_one_letter_code
_entity_poly.pdbx_strand_id
1 'polypeptide(L)'
;MVASKVAAISLSFSFRQSTSSAAHPEELGALIDISKSGMITSTLGNHYILHNDAKCDTSGALWHILGINSSTQRVFGEAIGFSLLLTTLHGFQSDGEPANQLNLTIYFKVFTYLLRLMTTAVCDNTINRTKLHAVISSQTFYDLLSESGLISVDCEQQVVQQLLELDLEIVIPPFMISEGTILPNASDYY
;
A
#
# COMPACT_ATOMS: atom_id res chain seq x y z
N MET A 1 21.97 -7.21 -2.53
CA MET A 1 22.29 -6.23 -3.61
C MET A 1 21.06 -5.54 -4.22
N VAL A 2 19.88 -6.20 -4.29
CA VAL A 2 18.64 -5.61 -4.85
C VAL A 2 17.97 -4.60 -3.89
N ALA A 3 17.93 -4.87 -2.59
CA ALA A 3 17.44 -3.90 -1.57
C ALA A 3 18.22 -2.56 -1.59
N SER A 4 19.51 -2.62 -1.93
CA SER A 4 20.37 -1.44 -2.04
C SER A 4 20.05 -0.58 -3.27
N LYS A 5 19.45 -1.15 -4.33
CA LYS A 5 19.00 -0.39 -5.51
C LYS A 5 17.65 0.30 -5.29
N VAL A 6 16.73 -0.32 -4.55
CA VAL A 6 15.45 0.33 -4.16
C VAL A 6 15.72 1.47 -3.17
N ALA A 7 16.62 1.26 -2.21
CA ALA A 7 17.12 2.33 -1.34
C ALA A 7 17.84 3.43 -2.14
N ALA A 8 18.61 3.07 -3.18
CA ALA A 8 19.27 4.05 -4.05
C ALA A 8 18.27 4.85 -4.90
N ILE A 9 17.15 4.27 -5.33
CA ILE A 9 16.06 5.00 -6.00
C ILE A 9 15.38 5.96 -5.01
N SER A 10 15.10 5.52 -3.78
CA SER A 10 14.56 6.39 -2.71
C SER A 10 15.51 7.54 -2.33
N LEU A 11 16.83 7.27 -2.28
CA LEU A 11 17.85 8.28 -2.01
C LEU A 11 18.06 9.23 -3.20
N SER A 12 17.96 8.73 -4.43
CA SER A 12 18.00 9.57 -5.64
C SER A 12 16.79 10.51 -5.70
N PHE A 13 15.64 10.07 -5.19
CA PHE A 13 14.44 10.89 -5.05
C PHE A 13 14.60 11.98 -3.97
N SER A 14 15.30 11.67 -2.86
CA SER A 14 15.60 12.66 -1.81
C SER A 14 16.66 13.68 -2.21
N PHE A 15 17.63 13.33 -3.07
CA PHE A 15 18.74 14.23 -3.44
C PHE A 15 18.40 15.21 -4.58
N ARG A 16 17.28 15.03 -5.29
CA ARG A 16 16.84 15.92 -6.38
C ARG A 16 15.72 16.88 -5.95
N GLN A 17 15.72 17.28 -4.68
CA GLN A 17 14.74 18.19 -4.08
C GLN A 17 15.03 19.67 -4.39
N SER A 18 15.42 19.97 -5.63
CA SER A 18 15.70 21.34 -6.09
C SER A 18 15.07 21.61 -7.46
N THR A 19 13.79 21.31 -7.61
CA THR A 19 12.85 22.09 -8.44
C THR A 19 11.42 21.70 -8.09
N SER A 20 10.74 22.58 -7.37
CA SER A 20 9.28 22.63 -7.26
C SER A 20 8.61 22.53 -8.63
N SER A 21 7.60 21.64 -8.76
CA SER A 21 6.58 21.56 -9.83
C SER A 21 6.68 20.42 -10.88
N ALA A 22 7.73 19.62 -10.95
CA ALA A 22 7.74 18.47 -11.86
C ALA A 22 7.46 17.18 -11.06
N ALA A 23 6.19 16.76 -11.01
CA ALA A 23 5.90 15.37 -10.67
C ALA A 23 6.47 14.53 -11.83
N HIS A 24 7.53 13.75 -11.61
CA HIS A 24 8.12 12.85 -12.60
C HIS A 24 7.10 11.73 -12.91
N PRO A 25 6.25 11.89 -13.94
CA PRO A 25 5.03 11.09 -14.02
C PRO A 25 5.33 9.68 -14.52
N GLU A 26 6.35 9.55 -15.37
CA GLU A 26 6.87 8.30 -15.90
C GLU A 26 7.50 7.44 -14.79
N GLU A 27 8.29 8.05 -13.90
CA GLU A 27 8.95 7.36 -12.80
C GLU A 27 7.93 6.88 -11.76
N LEU A 28 6.97 7.74 -11.41
CA LEU A 28 5.90 7.38 -10.49
C LEU A 28 4.98 6.31 -11.09
N GLY A 29 4.65 6.40 -12.38
CA GLY A 29 3.90 5.38 -13.10
C GLY A 29 4.60 4.02 -13.10
N ALA A 30 5.90 3.99 -13.38
CA ALA A 30 6.69 2.77 -13.35
C ALA A 30 6.72 2.12 -11.95
N LEU A 31 6.83 2.93 -10.88
CA LEU A 31 6.76 2.43 -9.50
C LEU A 31 5.40 1.84 -9.17
N ILE A 32 4.32 2.47 -9.63
CA ILE A 32 2.95 1.97 -9.48
C ILE A 32 2.79 0.62 -10.19
N ASP A 33 3.31 0.48 -11.41
CA ASP A 33 3.20 -0.75 -12.19
C ASP A 33 4.02 -1.90 -11.60
N ILE A 34 5.22 -1.63 -11.08
CA ILE A 34 6.02 -2.61 -10.32
C ILE A 34 5.28 -3.04 -9.05
N SER A 35 4.64 -2.10 -8.36
CA SER A 35 3.88 -2.39 -7.15
C SER A 35 2.65 -3.27 -7.44
N LYS A 36 1.97 -3.05 -8.57
CA LYS A 36 0.85 -3.88 -9.03
C LYS A 36 1.28 -5.29 -9.42
N SER A 37 2.38 -5.41 -10.18
CA SER A 37 2.87 -6.71 -10.64
C SER A 37 3.42 -7.57 -9.50
N GLY A 38 3.87 -6.92 -8.41
CA GLY A 38 4.60 -7.59 -7.34
C GLY A 38 5.91 -8.22 -7.83
N MET A 39 6.44 -7.76 -8.97
CA MET A 39 7.58 -8.36 -9.65
C MET A 39 8.53 -7.27 -10.17
N ILE A 40 9.83 -7.46 -9.92
CA ILE A 40 10.89 -6.60 -10.44
C ILE A 40 11.63 -7.37 -11.53
N THR A 41 11.70 -6.78 -12.73
CA THR A 41 12.51 -7.32 -13.83
C THR A 41 13.87 -6.63 -13.85
N SER A 42 14.94 -7.42 -13.74
CA SER A 42 16.32 -6.94 -13.89
C SER A 42 16.61 -6.57 -15.35
N THR A 43 17.63 -5.74 -15.58
CA THR A 43 18.15 -5.42 -16.93
C THR A 43 18.60 -6.66 -17.70
N LEU A 44 18.86 -7.77 -17.00
CA LEU A 44 19.20 -9.06 -17.59
C LEU A 44 17.97 -9.95 -17.89
N GLY A 45 16.74 -9.47 -17.67
CA GLY A 45 15.50 -10.21 -17.87
C GLY A 45 15.08 -11.13 -16.71
N ASN A 46 15.82 -11.14 -15.60
CA ASN A 46 15.46 -11.93 -14.43
C ASN A 46 14.30 -11.31 -13.65
N HIS A 47 13.36 -12.14 -13.24
CA HIS A 47 12.18 -11.74 -12.48
C HIS A 47 12.35 -12.03 -10.99
N TYR A 48 12.04 -11.06 -10.13
CA TYR A 48 12.10 -11.17 -8.68
C TYR A 48 10.75 -10.82 -8.07
N ILE A 49 10.19 -11.69 -7.22
CA ILE A 49 8.94 -11.41 -6.50
C ILE A 49 9.23 -10.45 -5.35
N LEU A 50 8.40 -9.41 -5.23
CA LEU A 50 8.42 -8.45 -4.12
C LEU A 50 7.88 -9.11 -2.86
N HIS A 51 8.75 -9.24 -1.86
CA HIS A 51 8.36 -9.70 -0.54
C HIS A 51 7.46 -8.67 0.18
N ASN A 52 6.68 -9.11 1.17
CA ASN A 52 5.68 -8.28 1.85
C ASN A 52 6.28 -7.05 2.55
N ASP A 53 7.48 -7.15 3.14
CA ASP A 53 8.17 -5.97 3.69
C ASP A 53 8.53 -4.95 2.61
N ALA A 54 8.97 -5.41 1.44
CA ALA A 54 9.26 -4.50 0.33
C ALA A 54 7.99 -3.83 -0.24
N LYS A 55 6.84 -4.52 -0.20
CA LYS A 55 5.53 -3.91 -0.50
C LYS A 55 5.19 -2.81 0.51
N CYS A 56 5.45 -3.04 1.80
CA CYS A 56 5.27 -2.03 2.86
C CYS A 56 6.20 -0.82 2.61
N ASP A 57 7.50 -1.05 2.41
CA ASP A 57 8.48 0.02 2.18
C ASP A 57 8.12 0.87 0.97
N THR A 58 7.71 0.23 -0.13
CA THR A 58 7.28 0.90 -1.35
C THR A 58 6.01 1.73 -1.10
N SER A 59 5.03 1.17 -0.39
CA SER A 59 3.80 1.89 -0.05
C SER A 59 4.07 3.07 0.88
N GLY A 60 5.00 2.94 1.83
CA GLY A 60 5.42 4.02 2.72
C GLY A 60 6.16 5.14 1.98
N ALA A 61 7.02 4.79 1.02
CA ALA A 61 7.67 5.76 0.16
C ALA A 61 6.65 6.51 -0.71
N LEU A 62 5.72 5.79 -1.34
CA LEU A 62 4.64 6.39 -2.11
C LEU A 62 3.77 7.29 -1.23
N TRP A 63 3.40 6.85 -0.03
CA TRP A 63 2.64 7.64 0.94
C TRP A 63 3.31 9.00 1.20
N HIS A 64 4.61 8.99 1.47
CA HIS A 64 5.37 10.21 1.71
C HIS A 64 5.41 11.12 0.47
N ILE A 65 5.64 10.55 -0.73
CA ILE A 65 5.69 11.30 -2.00
C ILE A 65 4.34 11.98 -2.27
N LEU A 66 3.24 11.25 -2.13
CA LEU A 66 1.89 11.76 -2.36
C LEU A 66 1.50 12.83 -1.35
N GLY A 67 1.91 12.66 -0.09
CA GLY A 67 1.57 13.58 1.01
C GLY A 67 2.20 14.97 0.89
N ILE A 68 3.34 15.09 0.20
CA ILE A 68 4.04 16.37 0.03
C ILE A 68 3.75 17.06 -1.32
N ASN A 69 3.02 16.41 -2.23
CA ASN A 69 2.82 16.93 -3.59
C ASN A 69 1.48 16.49 -4.24
N SER A 70 0.51 17.40 -4.31
CA SER A 70 -0.81 17.14 -4.91
C SER A 70 -0.76 16.81 -6.41
N SER A 71 0.26 17.25 -7.16
CA SER A 71 0.45 16.81 -8.54
C SER A 71 0.79 15.33 -8.63
N THR A 72 1.53 14.78 -7.65
CA THR A 72 1.82 13.33 -7.62
C THR A 72 0.58 12.51 -7.27
N GLN A 73 -0.34 13.02 -6.43
CA GLN A 73 -1.65 12.39 -6.21
C GLN A 73 -2.43 12.27 -7.53
N ARG A 74 -2.44 13.32 -8.35
CA ARG A 74 -3.11 13.30 -9.65
C ARG A 74 -2.52 12.24 -10.57
N VAL A 75 -1.19 12.22 -10.71
CA VAL A 75 -0.47 11.21 -11.51
C VAL A 75 -0.78 9.81 -11.00
N PHE A 76 -0.80 9.60 -9.68
CA PHE A 76 -1.16 8.31 -9.08
C PHE A 76 -2.56 7.86 -9.51
N GLY A 77 -3.55 8.76 -9.48
CA GLY A 77 -4.89 8.46 -9.95
C GLY A 77 -4.99 8.25 -11.46
N GLU A 78 -4.18 8.93 -12.27
CA GLU A 78 -4.12 8.76 -13.74
C GLU A 78 -3.48 7.42 -14.13
N ALA A 79 -2.45 6.99 -13.42
CA ALA A 79 -1.77 5.71 -13.59
C ALA A 79 -2.56 4.51 -13.02
N ILE A 80 -3.85 4.67 -12.73
CA ILE A 80 -4.70 3.60 -12.16
C ILE A 80 -4.11 3.09 -10.82
N GLY A 81 -3.50 3.97 -10.02
CA GLY A 81 -2.85 3.60 -8.76
C GLY A 81 -3.79 2.94 -7.75
N PHE A 82 -5.09 3.26 -7.79
CA PHE A 82 -6.09 2.64 -6.91
C PHE A 82 -6.29 1.14 -7.15
N SER A 83 -5.91 0.60 -8.32
CA SER A 83 -5.96 -0.85 -8.53
C SER A 83 -4.94 -1.61 -7.69
N LEU A 84 -3.97 -0.94 -7.05
CA LEU A 84 -3.07 -1.58 -6.10
C LEU A 84 -3.82 -2.29 -4.97
N LEU A 85 -4.98 -1.77 -4.54
CA LEU A 85 -5.85 -2.45 -3.56
C LEU A 85 -6.21 -3.86 -4.02
N LEU A 86 -6.73 -3.97 -5.25
CA LEU A 86 -7.17 -5.24 -5.82
C LEU A 86 -5.99 -6.18 -6.04
N THR A 87 -4.91 -5.70 -6.64
CA THR A 87 -3.74 -6.56 -6.93
C THR A 87 -3.07 -7.05 -5.66
N THR A 88 -3.04 -6.24 -4.60
CA THR A 88 -2.45 -6.64 -3.31
C THR A 88 -3.31 -7.68 -2.61
N LEU A 89 -4.64 -7.48 -2.54
CA LEU A 89 -5.56 -8.44 -1.93
C LEU A 89 -5.56 -9.78 -2.69
N HIS A 90 -5.56 -9.74 -4.02
CA HIS A 90 -5.41 -10.94 -4.84
C HIS A 90 -4.08 -11.66 -4.56
N GLY A 91 -3.00 -10.91 -4.32
CA GLY A 91 -1.70 -11.47 -3.95
C GLY A 91 -1.71 -12.27 -2.65
N PHE A 92 -2.59 -11.95 -1.69
CA PHE A 92 -2.71 -12.72 -0.44
C PHE A 92 -3.28 -14.13 -0.66
N GLN A 93 -4.08 -14.33 -1.70
CA GLN A 93 -4.68 -15.62 -2.06
C GLN A 93 -3.69 -16.53 -2.79
N SER A 94 -2.80 -15.95 -3.59
CA SER A 94 -1.87 -16.70 -4.45
C SER A 94 -0.79 -17.46 -3.67
N ASP A 95 -0.58 -17.15 -2.38
CA ASP A 95 0.50 -17.76 -1.59
C ASP A 95 0.15 -19.17 -1.08
N GLY A 96 -1.07 -19.67 -1.33
CA GLY A 96 -1.47 -21.09 -1.20
C GLY A 96 -1.44 -21.70 0.21
N GLU A 97 -0.78 -21.07 1.17
CA GLU A 97 -0.66 -21.53 2.54
C GLU A 97 -1.88 -21.11 3.36
N PRO A 98 -2.47 -22.02 4.16
CA PRO A 98 -3.58 -21.68 5.04
C PRO A 98 -3.20 -20.50 5.95
N ALA A 99 -4.17 -19.63 6.23
CA ALA A 99 -4.00 -18.43 7.03
C ALA A 99 -3.57 -18.77 8.48
N ASN A 100 -2.27 -18.98 8.67
CA ASN A 100 -1.66 -19.04 9.99
C ASN A 100 -1.59 -17.62 10.57
N GLN A 101 -1.62 -17.49 11.89
CA GLN A 101 -1.63 -16.19 12.58
C GLN A 101 -0.46 -15.27 12.16
N LEU A 102 0.71 -15.83 11.85
CA LEU A 102 1.87 -15.09 11.32
C LEU A 102 1.59 -14.47 9.94
N ASN A 103 0.96 -15.22 9.04
CA ASN A 103 0.61 -14.73 7.70
C ASN A 103 -0.43 -13.63 7.78
N LEU A 104 -1.43 -13.80 8.66
CA LEU A 104 -2.47 -12.81 8.90
C LEU A 104 -1.90 -11.48 9.44
N THR A 105 -0.93 -11.54 10.35
CA THR A 105 -0.22 -10.34 10.84
C THR A 105 0.53 -9.61 9.73
N ILE A 106 1.19 -10.36 8.84
CA ILE A 106 1.91 -9.79 7.69
C ILE A 106 0.94 -9.16 6.69
N TYR A 107 -0.16 -9.85 6.35
CA TYR A 107 -1.18 -9.32 5.43
C TYR A 107 -1.86 -8.08 6.00
N PHE A 108 -2.17 -8.09 7.30
CA PHE A 108 -2.74 -6.94 7.99
C PHE A 108 -1.78 -5.74 7.96
N LYS A 109 -0.48 -5.95 8.17
CA LYS A 109 0.55 -4.90 8.03
C LYS A 109 0.58 -4.34 6.59
N VAL A 110 0.62 -5.19 5.57
CA VAL A 110 0.62 -4.76 4.17
C VAL A 110 -0.65 -3.97 3.83
N PHE A 111 -1.81 -4.46 4.28
CA PHE A 111 -3.10 -3.81 4.08
C PHE A 111 -3.18 -2.45 4.76
N THR A 112 -2.67 -2.33 5.99
CA THR A 112 -2.55 -1.06 6.73
C THR A 112 -1.76 -0.03 5.92
N TYR A 113 -0.57 -0.41 5.45
CA TYR A 113 0.27 0.47 4.63
C TYR A 113 -0.44 0.92 3.36
N LEU A 114 -1.19 0.01 2.74
CA LEU A 114 -1.93 0.29 1.53
C LEU A 114 -3.09 1.25 1.78
N LEU A 115 -3.88 1.07 2.84
CA LEU A 115 -4.97 2.00 3.19
C LEU A 115 -4.43 3.39 3.56
N ARG A 116 -3.29 3.50 4.25
CA ARG A 116 -2.63 4.79 4.47
C ARG A 116 -2.24 5.48 3.17
N LEU A 117 -1.65 4.73 2.24
CA LEU A 117 -1.35 5.22 0.90
C LEU A 117 -2.61 5.73 0.19
N MET A 118 -3.70 4.96 0.21
CA MET A 118 -4.98 5.37 -0.41
C MET A 118 -5.53 6.65 0.21
N THR A 119 -5.48 6.76 1.55
CA THR A 119 -5.93 7.96 2.28
C THR A 119 -5.18 9.20 1.81
N THR A 120 -3.86 9.09 1.68
CA THR A 120 -3.02 10.21 1.23
C THR A 120 -3.19 10.50 -0.25
N ALA A 121 -3.52 9.50 -1.07
CA ALA A 121 -3.81 9.68 -2.49
C ALA A 121 -5.13 10.42 -2.74
N VAL A 122 -6.13 10.28 -1.84
CA VAL A 122 -7.45 10.93 -1.98
C VAL A 122 -7.60 12.22 -1.18
N CYS A 123 -6.75 12.44 -0.17
CA CYS A 123 -6.81 13.61 0.70
C CYS A 123 -6.88 14.91 -0.11
N ASP A 124 -7.93 15.71 0.12
CA ASP A 124 -8.24 16.96 -0.58
C ASP A 124 -8.34 16.84 -2.13
N ASN A 125 -8.53 15.62 -2.66
CA ASN A 125 -8.53 15.35 -4.09
C ASN A 125 -9.82 14.65 -4.55
N THR A 126 -10.79 15.45 -5.00
CA THR A 126 -12.12 14.96 -5.40
C THR A 126 -12.11 13.95 -6.55
N ILE A 127 -11.22 14.13 -7.53
CA ILE A 127 -11.13 13.20 -8.67
C ILE A 127 -10.67 11.83 -8.17
N ASN A 128 -9.67 11.83 -7.31
CA ASN A 128 -9.12 10.61 -6.73
C ASN A 128 -10.11 9.92 -5.78
N ARG A 129 -10.90 10.67 -5.00
CA ARG A 129 -12.02 10.12 -4.23
C ARG A 129 -12.98 9.33 -5.09
N THR A 130 -13.43 9.90 -6.22
CA THR A 130 -14.35 9.21 -7.12
C THR A 130 -13.74 7.92 -7.69
N LYS A 131 -12.45 7.95 -8.04
CA LYS A 131 -11.73 6.76 -8.54
C LYS A 131 -11.59 5.68 -7.47
N LEU A 132 -11.21 6.04 -6.24
CA LEU A 132 -11.09 5.10 -5.13
C LEU A 132 -12.46 4.53 -4.76
N HIS A 133 -13.50 5.35 -4.68
CA HIS A 133 -14.86 4.92 -4.38
C HIS A 133 -15.35 3.86 -5.39
N ALA A 134 -15.06 4.04 -6.68
CA ALA A 134 -15.39 3.04 -7.70
C ALA A 134 -14.69 1.70 -7.47
N VAL A 135 -13.44 1.71 -6.98
CA VAL A 135 -12.71 0.48 -6.64
C VAL A 135 -13.30 -0.19 -5.39
N ILE A 136 -13.50 0.56 -4.30
CA ILE A 136 -14.00 0.00 -3.02
C ILE A 136 -15.44 -0.50 -3.15
N SER A 137 -16.27 0.18 -3.94
CA SER A 137 -17.66 -0.23 -4.18
C SER A 137 -17.80 -1.41 -5.16
N SER A 138 -16.69 -1.89 -5.74
CA SER A 138 -16.73 -2.98 -6.70
C SER A 138 -16.91 -4.33 -6.00
N GLN A 139 -17.65 -5.24 -6.66
CA GLN A 139 -17.80 -6.63 -6.17
C GLN A 139 -16.44 -7.32 -6.01
N THR A 140 -15.52 -7.06 -6.93
CA THR A 140 -14.16 -7.61 -6.90
C THR A 140 -13.42 -7.23 -5.62
N PHE A 141 -13.55 -5.99 -5.15
CA PHE A 141 -12.93 -5.60 -3.89
C PHE A 141 -13.50 -6.39 -2.70
N TYR A 142 -14.83 -6.51 -2.65
CA TYR A 142 -15.52 -7.27 -1.59
C TYR A 142 -15.07 -8.74 -1.57
N ASP A 143 -15.11 -9.41 -2.72
CA ASP A 143 -14.72 -10.82 -2.83
C ASP A 143 -13.27 -11.03 -2.36
N LEU A 144 -12.34 -10.23 -2.88
CA LEU A 144 -10.92 -10.31 -2.53
C LEU A 144 -10.66 -10.01 -1.06
N LEU A 145 -11.34 -9.03 -0.47
CA LEU A 145 -11.21 -8.71 0.95
C LEU A 145 -11.76 -9.82 1.84
N SER A 146 -12.91 -10.40 1.47
CA SER A 146 -13.51 -11.51 2.21
C SER A 146 -12.62 -12.78 2.19
N GLU A 147 -12.02 -13.08 1.04
CA GLU A 147 -11.15 -14.24 0.84
C GLU A 147 -9.75 -14.04 1.43
N SER A 148 -9.33 -12.81 1.72
CA SER A 148 -8.02 -12.50 2.30
C SER A 148 -7.83 -12.97 3.75
N GLY A 149 -8.92 -13.29 4.46
CA GLY A 149 -8.91 -13.59 5.89
C GLY A 149 -8.78 -12.37 6.81
N LEU A 150 -8.68 -11.15 6.26
CA LEU A 150 -8.61 -9.91 7.05
C LEU A 150 -9.92 -9.58 7.76
N ILE A 151 -11.07 -9.97 7.18
CA ILE A 151 -12.37 -9.92 7.84
C ILE A 151 -12.52 -11.17 8.74
N SER A 152 -11.75 -11.22 9.81
CA SER A 152 -11.80 -12.25 10.84
C SER A 152 -11.99 -11.60 12.22
N VAL A 153 -12.41 -12.39 13.21
CA VAL A 153 -12.72 -11.90 14.57
C VAL A 153 -11.56 -11.12 15.20
N ASP A 154 -10.31 -11.46 14.84
CA ASP A 154 -9.10 -10.83 15.39
C ASP A 154 -8.74 -9.49 14.74
N CYS A 155 -9.19 -9.23 13.51
CA CYS A 155 -8.79 -8.06 12.71
C CYS A 155 -9.95 -7.18 12.24
N GLU A 156 -11.19 -7.64 12.33
CA GLU A 156 -12.37 -6.96 11.80
C GLU A 156 -12.49 -5.53 12.34
N GLN A 157 -12.32 -5.33 13.65
CA GLN A 157 -12.41 -4.02 14.26
C GLN A 157 -11.38 -3.04 13.69
N GLN A 158 -10.14 -3.50 13.50
CA GLN A 158 -9.06 -2.67 12.99
C GLN A 158 -9.21 -2.40 11.49
N VAL A 159 -9.72 -3.35 10.71
CA VAL A 159 -10.07 -3.14 9.29
C VAL A 159 -11.16 -2.08 9.17
N VAL A 160 -12.24 -2.18 9.96
CA VAL A 160 -13.33 -1.19 9.99
C VAL A 160 -12.79 0.18 10.40
N GLN A 161 -11.93 0.24 11.42
CA GLN A 161 -11.29 1.48 11.83
C GLN A 161 -10.47 2.12 10.70
N GLN A 162 -9.67 1.35 9.98
CA GLN A 162 -8.85 1.89 8.88
C GLN A 162 -9.69 2.35 7.69
N LEU A 163 -10.81 1.67 7.39
CA LEU A 163 -11.76 2.11 6.38
C LEU A 163 -12.48 3.40 6.80
N LEU A 164 -12.79 3.56 8.09
CA LEU A 164 -13.35 4.80 8.63
C LEU A 164 -12.33 5.95 8.59
N GLU A 165 -11.08 5.70 8.96
CA GLU A 165 -9.99 6.67 8.84
C GLU A 165 -9.77 7.10 7.39
N LEU A 166 -9.91 6.18 6.43
CA LEU A 166 -9.87 6.48 5.01
C LEU A 166 -11.05 7.38 4.57
N ASP A 167 -12.27 7.05 4.98
CA ASP A 167 -13.48 7.81 4.63
C ASP A 167 -13.44 9.24 5.20
N LEU A 168 -12.90 9.38 6.42
CA LEU A 168 -12.68 10.66 7.07
C LEU A 168 -11.41 11.38 6.59
N GLU A 169 -10.68 10.81 5.64
CA GLU A 169 -9.41 11.32 5.10
C GLU A 169 -8.34 11.62 6.19
N ILE A 170 -8.30 10.83 7.26
CA ILE A 170 -7.35 11.01 8.37
C ILE A 170 -5.98 10.48 7.95
N VAL A 171 -5.10 11.39 7.55
CA VAL A 171 -3.75 11.07 7.09
C VAL A 171 -2.83 10.73 8.27
N ILE A 172 -2.56 9.43 8.44
CA ILE A 172 -1.64 8.90 9.45
C ILE A 172 -0.48 8.19 8.75
N PRO A 173 0.77 8.35 9.21
CA PRO A 173 1.89 7.62 8.66
C PRO A 173 1.74 6.10 8.83
N PRO A 174 2.11 5.28 7.84
CA PRO A 174 1.90 3.83 7.86
C PRO A 174 2.73 3.08 8.92
N PHE A 175 3.79 3.71 9.42
CA PHE A 175 4.60 3.19 10.52
C PHE A 175 4.03 3.52 11.91
N MET A 176 3.01 4.37 11.99
CA MET A 176 2.30 4.62 13.24
C MET A 176 1.20 3.58 13.42
N ILE A 177 1.26 2.90 14.56
CA ILE A 177 0.23 1.96 14.99
C ILE A 177 -0.99 2.80 15.39
N SER A 178 -2.16 2.49 14.83
CA SER A 178 -3.38 3.18 15.24
C SER A 178 -3.69 2.86 16.70
N GLU A 179 -3.97 3.90 17.48
CA GLU A 179 -4.16 3.83 18.93
C GLU A 179 -5.41 2.97 19.22
N GLY A 180 -5.18 1.72 19.64
CA GLY A 180 -6.20 0.67 19.70
C GLY A 180 -5.69 -0.72 19.29
N THR A 181 -4.50 -0.81 18.68
CA THR A 181 -3.88 -2.08 18.31
C THR A 181 -3.30 -2.79 19.54
N ILE A 182 -4.12 -3.55 20.26
CA ILE A 182 -3.60 -4.63 21.10
C ILE A 182 -3.29 -5.79 20.15
N LEU A 183 -2.02 -5.89 19.74
CA LEU A 183 -1.50 -7.15 19.23
C LEU A 183 -1.71 -8.20 20.34
N PRO A 184 -2.17 -9.44 20.04
CA PRO A 184 -2.25 -10.46 21.07
C PRO A 184 -0.86 -10.59 21.71
N ASN A 185 -0.81 -10.31 23.01
CA ASN A 185 0.42 -10.22 23.79
C ASN A 185 1.32 -11.43 23.52
N ALA A 186 2.51 -11.17 22.97
CA ALA A 186 3.63 -12.11 23.00
C ALA A 186 4.29 -12.12 24.41
N SER A 187 3.50 -12.18 25.48
CA SER A 187 4.00 -12.09 26.87
C SER A 187 3.85 -13.35 27.71
N ASP A 188 3.31 -14.46 27.18
CA ASP A 188 3.06 -15.66 28.01
C ASP A 188 4.00 -16.84 27.73
N TYR A 189 5.21 -16.59 27.24
CA TYR A 189 6.27 -17.60 27.17
C TYR A 189 7.56 -17.12 27.85
N TYR A 190 7.55 -17.05 29.18
CA TYR A 190 8.73 -17.31 30.04
C TYR A 190 8.26 -17.80 31.42
#